data_AF-A0A534A5L0-F1
#
_entry.id   AF-A0A534A5L0-F1
#
_cell.length_a   1.000
_cell.length_b   1.000
_cell.length_c   1.000
_cell.angle_alpha   90.00
_cell.angle_beta   90.00
_cell.angle_gamma   90.00
#
_symmetry.space_group_name_H-M   'P 1'
#
loop_
_entity.id
_entity.type
_entity.pdbx_description
1 polymer ?
#
loop_
_entity_poly.entity_id
_entity_poly.type
_entity_poly.pdbx_seq_one_letter_code
_entity_poly.pdbx_strand_id
1 'polypeptide(L)'
;MATCAKCGTHFFQLYEDAGPLCPRCLATEVSLQPVRVTPILVGLIVVIYVAMIANGVSFSDPTTDALLAWGADFGPLTLRGQSWRLLTSMFLHAGFLHLAFNAWALWVLGRLTERLLGSVAFTLVYLLSGIGGNLLSLLINPLQVSVG
;
A
#
# COMPACT_ATOMS: atom_id res chain seq x y z
N MET A 1 -22.62 -7.69 -32.20
CA MET A 1 -23.29 -7.55 -30.89
C MET A 1 -23.02 -8.84 -30.12
N ALA A 2 -22.50 -8.75 -28.90
CA ALA A 2 -22.15 -9.92 -28.10
C ALA A 2 -23.22 -10.20 -27.04
N THR A 3 -23.29 -11.44 -26.57
CA THR A 3 -24.18 -11.86 -25.49
C THR A 3 -23.35 -12.09 -24.23
N CYS A 4 -23.75 -11.48 -23.11
CA CYS A 4 -23.08 -11.65 -21.82
C CYS A 4 -23.17 -13.10 -21.34
N ALA A 5 -22.03 -13.73 -21.04
CA ALA A 5 -21.97 -15.10 -20.55
C ALA A 5 -22.64 -15.30 -19.17
N LYS A 6 -22.81 -14.22 -18.39
CA LYS A 6 -23.39 -14.29 -17.04
C LYS A 6 -24.90 -14.00 -16.99
N CYS A 7 -25.38 -12.99 -17.72
CA CYS A 7 -26.78 -12.52 -17.62
C CYS A 7 -27.58 -12.60 -18.92
N GLY A 8 -26.97 -13.05 -20.03
CA GLY A 8 -27.63 -13.17 -21.33
C GLY A 8 -27.97 -11.84 -22.02
N THR A 9 -27.66 -10.69 -21.42
CA THR A 9 -27.92 -9.38 -22.03
C THR A 9 -27.02 -9.17 -23.24
N HIS A 10 -27.59 -8.68 -24.33
CA HIS A 10 -26.83 -8.26 -25.52
C HIS A 10 -26.17 -6.90 -25.28
N PHE A 11 -24.91 -6.76 -25.67
CA PHE A 11 -24.16 -5.51 -25.52
C PHE A 11 -23.19 -5.29 -26.69
N PHE A 12 -22.74 -4.04 -26.83
CA PHE A 12 -21.73 -3.67 -27.81
C PHE A 12 -20.33 -3.95 -27.26
N GLN A 13 -19.54 -4.77 -27.96
CA GLN A 13 -18.11 -4.92 -27.68
C GLN A 13 -17.36 -3.79 -28.37
N LEU A 14 -16.66 -2.97 -27.58
CA LEU A 14 -15.87 -1.85 -28.08
C LEU A 14 -14.51 -2.30 -28.65
N TYR A 15 -14.03 -3.48 -28.26
CA TYR A 15 -12.74 -4.06 -28.65
C TYR A 15 -12.90 -5.55 -28.90
N GLU A 16 -12.12 -6.09 -29.84
CA GLU A 16 -12.12 -7.53 -30.16
C GLU A 16 -11.69 -8.39 -28.97
N ASP A 17 -10.81 -7.87 -28.12
CA ASP A 17 -10.28 -8.56 -26.94
C ASP A 17 -11.15 -8.40 -25.68
N ALA A 18 -12.31 -7.74 -25.81
CA ALA A 18 -13.20 -7.53 -24.68
C ALA A 18 -13.75 -8.87 -24.16
N GLY A 19 -13.55 -9.13 -22.87
CA GLY A 19 -13.96 -10.38 -22.22
C GLY A 19 -15.47 -10.69 -22.32
N PRO A 20 -15.89 -11.89 -21.86
CA PRO A 20 -17.22 -12.43 -22.13
C PRO A 20 -18.36 -11.80 -21.31
N LEU A 21 -18.07 -10.79 -20.48
CA LEU A 21 -19.02 -10.17 -19.56
C LEU A 21 -19.40 -8.78 -20.02
N CYS A 22 -20.69 -8.43 -19.94
CA CYS A 22 -21.13 -7.06 -20.14
C CYS A 22 -20.61 -6.13 -19.01
N PRO A 23 -20.53 -4.80 -19.22
CA PRO A 23 -19.97 -3.87 -18.24
C PRO A 23 -20.61 -3.96 -16.84
N ARG A 24 -21.93 -4.20 -16.77
CA ARG A 24 -22.66 -4.34 -15.50
C ARG A 24 -22.26 -5.60 -14.74
N CYS A 25 -22.15 -6.74 -15.42
CA CYS A 25 -21.70 -7.98 -14.81
C CYS A 25 -20.23 -7.91 -14.39
N LEU A 26 -19.36 -7.34 -15.23
CA LEU A 26 -17.95 -7.15 -14.90
C LEU A 26 -17.77 -6.26 -13.67
N ALA A 27 -18.45 -5.11 -13.61
CA ALA A 27 -18.40 -4.23 -12.45
C ALA A 27 -18.89 -4.93 -11.16
N THR A 28 -19.90 -5.81 -11.29
CA THR A 28 -20.39 -6.62 -10.16
C THR A 28 -19.34 -7.63 -9.71
N GLU A 29 -18.71 -8.36 -10.64
CA GLU A 29 -17.63 -9.31 -10.32
C GLU A 29 -16.47 -8.62 -9.60
N VAL A 30 -16.01 -7.48 -10.12
CA VAL A 30 -14.93 -6.69 -9.50
C VAL A 30 -15.33 -6.20 -8.11
N SER A 31 -16.57 -5.74 -7.92
CA SER A 31 -17.07 -5.29 -6.62
C SER A 31 -17.11 -6.42 -5.57
N LEU A 32 -17.39 -7.65 -6.01
CA LEU A 32 -17.47 -8.84 -5.16
C LEU A 32 -16.11 -9.52 -4.91
N GLN A 33 -15.04 -9.09 -5.58
CA GLN A 33 -13.70 -9.64 -5.34
C GLN A 33 -13.30 -9.44 -3.86
N PRO A 34 -12.78 -10.48 -3.19
CA PRO A 34 -12.39 -10.40 -1.80
C PRO A 34 -11.17 -9.50 -1.63
N VAL A 35 -11.23 -8.62 -0.63
CA VAL A 35 -10.10 -7.75 -0.24
C VAL A 35 -9.57 -8.21 1.11
N ARG A 36 -8.40 -8.86 1.11
CA ARG A 36 -7.81 -9.47 2.31
C ARG A 36 -6.52 -8.78 2.70
N VAL A 37 -5.69 -8.41 1.73
CA VAL A 37 -4.36 -7.85 1.98
C VAL A 37 -4.46 -6.42 2.48
N THR A 38 -5.33 -5.60 1.87
CA THR A 38 -5.50 -4.20 2.29
C THR A 38 -5.84 -4.04 3.78
N PRO A 39 -6.87 -4.70 4.35
CA PRO A 39 -7.16 -4.58 5.77
C PRO A 39 -6.03 -5.13 6.66
N ILE A 40 -5.29 -6.16 6.22
CA ILE A 40 -4.12 -6.67 6.94
C ILE A 40 -3.02 -5.61 7.01
N LEU A 41 -2.69 -4.97 5.88
CA LEU A 41 -1.67 -3.92 5.83
C LEU A 41 -2.07 -2.71 6.68
N VAL A 42 -3.33 -2.26 6.60
CA VAL A 42 -3.85 -1.18 7.45
C VAL A 42 -3.78 -1.56 8.93
N GLY A 43 -4.17 -2.79 9.28
CA GLY A 43 -4.05 -3.29 10.65
C GLY A 43 -2.59 -3.32 11.13
N LEU A 44 -1.67 -3.76 10.27
CA LEU A 44 -0.25 -3.84 10.58
C LEU A 44 0.36 -2.47 10.87
N ILE A 45 0.11 -1.45 10.03
CA ILE A 45 0.64 -0.10 10.27
C ILE A 45 0.06 0.52 11.55
N VAL A 46 -1.21 0.27 11.85
CA VAL A 46 -1.85 0.75 13.09
C VAL A 46 -1.25 0.06 14.31
N VAL A 47 -1.07 -1.27 14.27
CA VAL A 47 -0.47 -2.03 15.38
C VAL A 47 0.98 -1.59 15.64
N ILE A 48 1.78 -1.41 14.59
CA ILE A 48 3.16 -0.94 14.72
C ILE A 48 3.17 0.47 15.33
N TYR A 49 2.30 1.36 14.87
CA TYR A 49 2.23 2.71 15.42
C TYR A 49 1.82 2.74 16.89
N VAL A 50 0.83 1.93 17.29
CA VAL A 50 0.44 1.77 18.70
C VAL A 50 1.61 1.21 19.52
N ALA A 51 2.36 0.25 18.97
CA ALA A 51 3.55 -0.29 19.63
C ALA A 51 4.65 0.77 19.81
N MET A 52 4.85 1.66 18.84
CA MET A 52 5.76 2.80 18.98
C MET A 52 5.36 3.69 20.16
N ILE A 53 4.07 4.06 20.24
CA ILE A 53 3.55 4.89 21.35
C ILE A 53 3.72 4.18 22.69
N ALA A 54 3.41 2.88 22.76
CA ALA A 54 3.56 2.09 23.98
C ALA A 54 5.03 2.00 24.46
N ASN A 55 6.00 2.22 23.57
CA ASN A 55 7.44 2.29 23.87
C ASN A 55 7.95 3.73 24.05
N GLY A 56 7.07 4.71 24.25
CA GLY A 56 7.44 6.08 24.57
C GLY A 56 7.68 7.00 23.38
N VAL A 57 7.35 6.56 22.16
CA VAL A 57 7.36 7.46 20.99
C VAL A 57 6.16 8.42 21.04
N SER A 58 6.40 9.69 20.71
CA SER A 58 5.36 10.72 20.69
C SER A 58 4.22 10.37 19.74
N PHE A 59 2.98 10.64 20.16
CA PHE A 59 1.77 10.41 19.35
C PHE A 59 1.66 11.34 18.12
N SER A 60 2.29 12.50 18.14
CA SER A 60 2.12 13.51 17.09
C SER A 60 3.42 13.88 16.40
N ASP A 61 4.52 13.89 17.17
CA ASP A 61 5.82 14.37 16.71
C ASP A 61 6.95 13.42 17.16
N PRO A 62 7.04 12.21 16.59
CA PRO A 62 8.15 11.30 16.82
C PRO A 62 9.49 11.94 16.47
N THR A 63 10.48 11.84 17.36
CA THR A 63 11.83 12.31 17.05
C THR A 63 12.49 11.44 15.99
N THR A 64 13.43 12.02 15.25
CA THR A 64 14.23 11.30 14.26
C THR A 64 14.93 10.09 14.87
N ASP A 65 15.50 10.22 16.06
CA ASP A 65 16.18 9.12 16.75
C ASP A 65 15.23 7.97 17.08
N ALA A 66 14.01 8.28 17.51
CA ALA A 66 12.98 7.28 17.76
C ALA A 66 12.60 6.54 16.46
N LEU A 67 12.38 7.27 15.36
CA LEU A 67 12.09 6.67 14.06
C LEU A 67 13.24 5.77 13.57
N LEU A 68 14.49 6.21 13.71
CA LEU A 68 15.66 5.43 13.33
C LEU A 68 15.82 4.16 14.17
N ALA A 69 15.52 4.22 15.47
CA ALA A 69 15.53 3.06 16.37
C ALA A 69 14.49 2.00 15.94
N TRP A 70 13.35 2.44 15.40
CA TRP A 70 12.29 1.56 14.90
C TRP A 70 12.47 1.08 13.46
N GLY A 71 13.51 1.57 12.76
CA GLY A 71 13.82 1.10 11.42
C GLY A 71 13.45 2.04 10.27
N ALA A 72 13.33 3.34 10.53
CA ALA A 72 13.14 4.32 9.48
C ALA A 72 14.32 4.30 8.48
N ASP A 73 14.02 4.69 7.24
CA ASP A 73 14.99 4.69 6.17
C ASP A 73 15.87 5.93 6.26
N PHE A 74 17.19 5.72 6.16
CA PHE A 74 18.19 6.78 6.27
C PHE A 74 19.49 6.32 5.61
N GLY A 75 19.92 7.05 4.57
CA GLY A 75 21.00 6.63 3.66
C GLY A 75 22.28 6.17 4.36
N PRO A 76 22.83 6.91 5.34
CA PRO A 76 24.03 6.50 6.07
C PRO A 76 23.92 5.15 6.78
N LEU A 77 22.72 4.69 7.14
CA LEU A 77 22.51 3.38 7.76
C LEU A 77 22.10 2.33 6.71
N THR A 78 21.11 2.66 5.87
CA THR A 78 20.54 1.73 4.89
C THR A 78 21.57 1.28 3.87
N LEU A 79 22.40 2.19 3.36
CA LEU A 79 23.43 1.90 2.37
C LEU A 79 24.69 1.25 2.97
N ARG A 80 24.82 1.20 4.30
CA ARG A 80 25.97 0.64 5.02
C ARG A 80 25.67 -0.68 5.74
N GLY A 81 24.72 -1.45 5.20
CA GLY A 81 24.43 -2.82 5.67
C GLY A 81 23.11 -2.98 6.41
N GLN A 82 22.30 -1.92 6.57
CA GLN A 82 20.96 -2.01 7.15
C GLN A 82 19.86 -1.90 6.08
N SER A 83 20.01 -2.62 4.96
CA SER A 83 19.10 -2.56 3.82
C SER A 83 17.66 -2.98 4.13
N TRP A 84 17.45 -3.73 5.22
CA TRP A 84 16.12 -4.06 5.75
C TRP A 84 15.29 -2.82 6.08
N ARG A 85 15.92 -1.66 6.30
CA ARG A 85 15.25 -0.36 6.51
C ARG A 85 14.36 0.06 5.36
N LEU A 86 14.69 -0.33 4.13
CA LEU A 86 13.87 -0.08 2.95
C LEU A 86 12.47 -0.70 3.06
N LEU A 87 12.36 -1.82 3.78
CA LEU A 87 11.09 -2.52 3.98
C LEU A 87 10.41 -2.08 5.27
N THR A 88 11.15 -1.95 6.38
CA THR A 88 10.55 -1.60 7.68
C THR A 88 10.00 -0.19 7.70
N SER A 89 10.65 0.76 7.02
CA SER A 89 10.19 2.16 6.98
C SER A 89 8.80 2.32 6.36
N MET A 90 8.40 1.41 5.46
CA MET A 90 7.07 1.39 4.83
C MET A 90 5.91 1.25 5.82
N PHE A 91 6.19 0.79 7.05
CA PHE A 91 5.18 0.55 8.07
C PHE A 91 5.26 1.53 9.24
N LEU A 92 6.29 2.38 9.28
CA LEU A 92 6.48 3.40 10.31
C LEU A 92 5.79 4.70 9.90
N HIS A 93 5.42 5.51 10.88
CA HIS A 93 4.75 6.79 10.63
C HIS A 93 5.27 7.86 11.59
N ALA A 94 5.51 9.06 11.06
CA ALA A 94 6.06 10.21 11.79
C ALA A 94 4.96 11.07 12.47
N GLY A 95 3.92 10.43 13.02
CA GLY A 95 2.83 11.12 13.71
C GLY A 95 1.44 10.65 13.30
N PHE A 96 0.43 10.99 14.11
CA PHE A 96 -0.94 10.51 13.95
C PHE A 96 -1.57 10.95 12.63
N LEU A 97 -1.41 12.20 12.22
CA LEU A 97 -1.98 12.68 10.96
C LEU A 97 -1.35 11.98 9.76
N HIS A 98 -0.05 11.68 9.83
CA HIS A 98 0.65 10.95 8.79
C HIS A 98 0.13 9.50 8.68
N LEU A 99 -0.07 8.83 9.81
CA LEU A 99 -0.73 7.52 9.85
C LEU A 99 -2.16 7.58 9.32
N ALA A 100 -2.98 8.51 9.80
CA ALA A 100 -4.39 8.59 9.45
C ALA A 100 -4.58 8.80 7.94
N PHE A 101 -3.77 9.67 7.32
CA PHE A 101 -3.81 9.89 5.89
C PHE A 101 -3.40 8.65 5.09
N ASN A 102 -2.29 8.00 5.45
CA ASN A 102 -1.83 6.80 4.75
C ASN A 102 -2.77 5.60 4.94
N ALA A 103 -3.29 5.40 6.15
CA ALA A 103 -4.28 4.35 6.42
C ALA A 103 -5.56 4.60 5.63
N TRP A 104 -6.05 5.84 5.55
CA TRP A 104 -7.21 6.20 4.74
C TRP A 104 -6.95 6.00 3.24
N ALA A 105 -5.83 6.49 2.73
CA ALA A 105 -5.44 6.33 1.32
C ALA A 105 -5.30 4.85 0.95
N LEU A 106 -4.63 4.05 1.78
CA LEU A 106 -4.49 2.61 1.58
C LEU A 106 -5.84 1.89 1.67
N TRP A 107 -6.72 2.30 2.58
CA TRP A 107 -8.06 1.72 2.69
C TRP A 107 -8.92 1.97 1.45
N VAL A 108 -8.85 3.17 0.88
CA VAL A 108 -9.65 3.52 -0.31
C VAL A 108 -8.99 2.96 -1.57
N LEU A 109 -7.76 3.37 -1.86
CA LEU A 109 -7.05 3.03 -3.09
C LEU A 109 -6.59 1.56 -3.08
N GLY A 110 -6.09 1.07 -1.96
CA GLY A 110 -5.63 -0.32 -1.84
C GLY A 110 -6.74 -1.32 -2.08
N ARG A 111 -7.94 -1.13 -1.52
CA ARG A 111 -9.09 -2.03 -1.78
C ARG A 111 -9.54 -1.98 -3.24
N LEU A 112 -9.52 -0.81 -3.87
CA LEU A 112 -9.83 -0.69 -5.29
C LEU A 112 -8.80 -1.46 -6.13
N THR A 113 -7.51 -1.22 -5.90
CA THR A 113 -6.42 -1.88 -6.63
C THR A 113 -6.42 -3.39 -6.37
N GLU A 114 -6.65 -3.85 -5.14
CA GLU A 114 -6.75 -5.27 -4.79
C GLU A 114 -7.91 -5.97 -5.51
N ARG A 115 -9.07 -5.30 -5.66
CA ARG A 115 -10.19 -5.83 -6.45
C ARG A 115 -9.89 -5.94 -7.94
N LEU A 116 -9.10 -5.01 -8.47
CA LEU A 116 -8.76 -4.96 -9.89
C LEU A 116 -7.65 -5.95 -10.27
N LEU A 117 -6.64 -6.09 -9.41
CA LEU A 117 -5.45 -6.89 -9.69
C LEU A 117 -5.47 -8.27 -9.02
N GLY A 118 -6.30 -8.45 -7.98
CA GLY A 118 -6.23 -9.59 -7.08
C GLY A 118 -5.13 -9.43 -6.01
N SER A 119 -5.23 -10.19 -4.92
CA SER A 119 -4.37 -10.05 -3.73
C SER A 119 -2.88 -10.24 -4.00
N VAL A 120 -2.48 -11.19 -4.87
CA VAL A 120 -1.06 -11.47 -5.16
C VAL A 120 -0.41 -10.30 -5.90
N ALA A 121 -1.02 -9.87 -7.00
CA ALA A 121 -0.50 -8.76 -7.79
C ALA A 121 -0.52 -7.45 -7.00
N PHE A 122 -1.57 -7.20 -6.21
CA PHE A 122 -1.62 -6.05 -5.30
C PHE A 122 -0.47 -6.08 -4.29
N THR A 123 -0.16 -7.23 -3.68
CA THR A 123 0.95 -7.36 -2.72
C THR A 123 2.29 -7.02 -3.39
N LEU A 124 2.53 -7.52 -4.61
CA LEU A 124 3.74 -7.22 -5.36
C LEU A 124 3.83 -5.72 -5.70
N VAL A 125 2.73 -5.12 -6.16
CA VAL A 125 2.67 -3.68 -6.45
C VAL A 125 3.01 -2.88 -5.19
N TYR A 126 2.38 -3.18 -4.05
CA TYR A 126 2.63 -2.50 -2.79
C TYR A 126 4.10 -2.58 -2.34
N LEU A 127 4.68 -3.79 -2.36
CA LEU A 127 6.08 -4.00 -1.95
C LEU A 127 7.07 -3.33 -2.89
N LEU A 128 6.89 -3.48 -4.21
CA LEU A 128 7.79 -2.89 -5.19
C LEU A 128 7.69 -1.36 -5.22
N SER A 129 6.48 -0.80 -5.06
CA SER A 129 6.32 0.65 -4.98
C SER A 129 6.95 1.24 -3.73
N GLY A 130 6.79 0.60 -2.57
CA GLY A 130 7.38 1.08 -1.32
C GLY A 130 8.90 1.00 -1.32
N ILE A 131 9.46 -0.16 -1.68
CA ILE A 131 10.93 -0.33 -1.78
C ILE A 131 11.51 0.60 -2.85
N GLY A 132 10.85 0.71 -4.01
CA GLY A 132 11.29 1.59 -5.09
C GLY A 132 11.24 3.06 -4.71
N GLY A 133 10.19 3.49 -4.00
CA GLY A 133 10.05 4.84 -3.48
C GLY A 133 11.13 5.19 -2.45
N ASN A 134 11.40 4.28 -1.51
CA ASN A 134 12.48 4.46 -0.53
C ASN A 134 13.85 4.52 -1.20
N LEU A 135 14.12 3.63 -2.17
CA LEU A 135 15.37 3.67 -2.92
C LEU A 135 15.53 5.00 -3.69
N LEU A 136 14.47 5.49 -4.33
CA LEU A 136 14.48 6.78 -5.00
C LEU A 136 14.73 7.94 -4.01
N SER A 137 14.11 7.88 -2.82
CA SER A 137 14.34 8.84 -1.75
C SER A 137 15.81 8.87 -1.33
N LEU A 138 16.45 7.70 -1.17
CA LEU A 138 17.89 7.61 -0.86
C LEU A 138 18.78 8.17 -1.98
N LEU A 139 18.39 8.02 -3.24
CA LEU A 139 19.15 8.55 -4.37
C LEU A 139 19.08 10.08 -4.44
N ILE A 140 17.94 10.67 -4.08
CA ILE A 140 17.70 12.12 -4.20
C ILE A 140 18.11 12.85 -2.91
N ASN A 141 17.71 12.35 -1.74
CA ASN A 141 17.88 12.98 -0.43
C ASN A 141 18.37 11.97 0.63
N PRO A 142 19.61 11.45 0.53
CA PRO A 142 20.10 10.38 1.41
C PRO A 142 20.17 10.75 2.90
N LEU A 143 20.17 12.04 3.24
CA LEU A 143 20.22 12.53 4.62
C LEU A 143 18.83 12.77 5.23
N GLN A 144 17.76 12.60 4.46
CA GLN A 144 16.40 12.71 4.97
C GLN A 144 15.98 11.36 5.59
N VAL A 145 15.35 11.40 6.75
CA VAL A 145 14.72 10.23 7.34
C VAL A 145 13.33 10.05 6.72
N SER A 146 13.07 8.87 6.19
CA SER A 146 11.83 8.52 5.50
C SER A 146 11.08 7.40 6.20
N VAL A 147 9.76 7.55 6.27
CA VAL A 147 8.79 6.58 6.79
C VAL A 147 7.48 6.75 6.02
N GLY A 148 6.69 5.68 5.92
CA GLY A 148 5.42 5.67 5.18
C GLY A 148 5.61 5.34 3.71
#